data_AF-A0A2G9RB55-F1
#
_entry.id   AF-A0A2G9RB55-F1
#
_cell.length_a   1.000
_cell.length_b   1.000
_cell.length_c   1.000
_cell.angle_alpha   90.00
_cell.angle_beta   90.00
_cell.angle_gamma   90.00
#
_symmetry.space_group_name_H-M   'P 1'
#
loop_
_entity.id
_entity.type
_entity.pdbx_description
1 polymer ?
#
loop_
_entity_poly.entity_id
_entity_poly.type
_entity_poly.pdbx_seq_one_letter_code
_entity_poly.pdbx_strand_id
1 'polypeptide(L)'
;MVFVEMVEMVDILKRADYDGKYGLYTNPNERKAKIMSKVVKSLHRNFGVRRSKEQLRKCWSDLILREQDQYRRIKKLLLKSDVQFVVPKSSRFTSDSAQRIIQEIMFCSCDLDLIKEKNKEIEQRLKNTIDVLGRI
;
A
#
# COMPACT_ATOMS: atom_id res chain seq x y z
N MET A 1 -13.76 -15.76 5.94
CA MET A 1 -13.50 -14.60 6.82
C MET A 1 -14.25 -13.44 6.21
N VAL A 2 -15.04 -12.70 6.99
CA VAL A 2 -15.73 -11.51 6.46
C VAL A 2 -14.76 -10.33 6.38
N PHE A 3 -15.09 -9.33 5.56
CA PHE A 3 -14.23 -8.18 5.30
C PHE A 3 -13.77 -7.48 6.59
N VAL A 4 -14.68 -7.31 7.56
CA VAL A 4 -14.42 -6.64 8.84
C VAL A 4 -13.39 -7.40 9.69
N GLU A 5 -13.48 -8.74 9.75
CA GLU A 5 -12.49 -9.59 10.43
C GLU A 5 -11.11 -9.48 9.78
N MET A 6 -11.06 -9.31 8.45
CA MET A 6 -9.81 -9.19 7.69
C MET A 6 -9.12 -7.86 7.95
N VAL A 7 -9.89 -6.77 8.01
CA VAL A 7 -9.38 -5.44 8.33
C VAL A 7 -8.74 -5.42 9.72
N GLU A 8 -9.40 -5.99 10.73
CA GLU A 8 -8.84 -6.09 12.09
C GLU A 8 -7.52 -6.88 12.10
N MET A 9 -7.47 -8.00 11.39
CA MET A 9 -6.25 -8.81 11.29
C MET A 9 -5.09 -8.04 10.64
N VAL A 10 -5.36 -7.35 9.53
CA VAL A 10 -4.37 -6.53 8.81
C VAL A 10 -3.89 -5.37 9.69
N ASP A 11 -4.78 -4.74 10.45
CA ASP A 11 -4.42 -3.64 11.34
C ASP A 11 -3.50 -4.10 12.49
N ILE A 12 -3.80 -5.25 13.10
CA ILE A 12 -2.93 -5.86 14.12
C ILE A 12 -1.54 -6.19 13.55
N LEU A 13 -1.49 -6.70 12.32
CA LEU A 13 -0.23 -7.00 11.64
C LEU A 13 0.60 -5.73 11.43
N LYS A 14 -0.01 -4.68 10.86
CA LYS A 14 0.64 -3.39 10.64
C LYS A 14 1.13 -2.79 11.96
N ARG A 15 0.28 -2.73 12.99
CA ARG A 15 0.63 -2.16 14.29
C ARG A 15 1.80 -2.92 14.94
N ALA A 16 1.81 -4.24 14.83
CA ALA A 16 2.91 -5.06 15.35
C ALA A 16 4.24 -4.90 14.59
N ASP A 17 4.18 -4.47 13.32
CA ASP A 17 5.36 -4.17 12.50
C ASP A 17 5.91 -2.76 12.75
N TYR A 18 5.05 -1.77 13.05
CA TYR A 18 5.43 -0.39 13.37
C TYR A 18 5.90 -0.17 14.81
N ASP A 19 5.49 -1.01 15.77
CA ASP A 19 5.73 -0.77 17.20
C ASP A 19 7.21 -0.65 17.59
N GLY A 20 8.17 -1.09 16.77
CA GLY A 20 9.62 -0.97 17.03
C GLY A 20 10.14 -1.69 18.29
N LYS A 21 9.23 -2.17 19.15
CA LYS A 21 9.47 -2.83 20.44
C LYS A 21 10.14 -4.20 20.30
N TYR A 22 10.06 -4.78 19.11
CA TYR A 22 10.80 -5.98 18.77
C TYR A 22 12.09 -5.54 18.07
N GLY A 23 13.09 -5.15 18.85
CA GLY A 23 14.47 -4.95 18.36
C GLY A 23 15.00 -6.22 17.68
N LEU A 24 16.25 -6.20 17.20
CA LEU A 24 16.91 -7.36 16.57
C LEU A 24 16.78 -8.64 17.43
N TYR A 25 15.68 -9.37 17.29
CA TYR A 25 15.44 -10.64 17.96
C TYR A 25 15.74 -11.76 16.98
N THR A 26 16.50 -12.71 17.49
CA THR A 26 17.28 -13.76 16.85
C THR A 26 16.46 -14.80 16.07
N ASN A 27 15.13 -14.67 15.96
CA ASN A 27 14.30 -15.64 15.23
C ASN A 27 12.99 -15.06 14.64
N PRO A 28 12.90 -14.87 13.32
CA PRO A 28 11.70 -14.42 12.61
C PRO A 28 10.45 -15.27 12.86
N ASN A 29 10.60 -16.57 13.14
CA ASN A 29 9.47 -17.48 13.33
C ASN A 29 8.76 -17.25 14.67
N GLU A 30 9.49 -16.86 15.71
CA GLU A 30 8.93 -16.57 17.03
C GLU A 30 8.10 -15.28 17.00
N ARG A 31 8.57 -14.26 16.27
CA ARG A 31 7.82 -13.01 16.02
C ARG A 31 6.49 -13.31 15.33
N LYS A 32 6.53 -14.06 14.23
CA LYS A 32 5.32 -14.49 13.52
C LYS A 32 4.36 -15.22 14.45
N ALA A 33 4.85 -16.13 15.30
CA ALA A 33 4.01 -16.86 16.24
C ALA A 33 3.34 -15.96 17.30
N LYS A 34 4.05 -14.96 17.83
CA LYS A 34 3.52 -13.97 18.79
C LYS A 34 2.44 -13.09 18.16
N ILE A 35 2.67 -12.61 16.94
CA ILE A 35 1.71 -11.79 16.20
C ILE A 35 0.45 -12.59 15.90
N MET A 36 0.60 -13.83 15.39
CA MET A 36 -0.55 -14.71 15.16
C MET A 36 -1.35 -15.00 16.44
N SER A 37 -0.70 -15.06 17.60
CA SER A 37 -1.39 -15.18 18.89
C SER A 37 -2.25 -13.96 19.22
N LYS A 38 -1.76 -12.74 18.91
CA LYS A 38 -2.55 -11.50 19.08
C LYS A 38 -3.76 -11.48 18.15
N VAL A 39 -3.59 -11.87 16.88
CA VAL A 39 -4.68 -11.97 15.90
C VAL A 39 -5.76 -12.95 16.38
N VAL A 40 -5.39 -14.17 16.78
CA VAL A 40 -6.35 -15.16 17.30
C VAL A 40 -7.12 -14.63 18.50
N LYS A 41 -6.43 -13.96 19.44
CA LYS A 41 -7.08 -13.38 20.63
C LYS A 41 -8.04 -12.26 20.28
N SER A 42 -7.67 -11.35 19.36
CA SER A 42 -8.55 -10.25 18.94
C SER A 42 -9.79 -10.77 18.22
N LEU A 43 -9.61 -11.68 17.25
CA LEU A 43 -10.74 -12.25 16.50
C LEU A 43 -11.74 -12.97 17.39
N HIS A 44 -11.26 -13.68 18.42
CA HIS A 44 -12.14 -14.31 19.40
C HIS A 44 -12.87 -13.25 20.26
N ARG A 45 -12.16 -12.26 20.80
CA ARG A 45 -12.75 -11.24 21.69
C ARG A 45 -13.76 -10.34 20.99
N ASN A 46 -13.46 -9.91 19.77
CA ASN A 46 -14.22 -8.89 19.07
C ASN A 46 -15.32 -9.47 18.18
N PHE A 47 -15.11 -10.67 17.63
CA PHE A 47 -16.03 -11.28 16.66
C PHE A 47 -16.55 -12.66 17.09
N GLY A 48 -16.09 -13.22 18.22
CA GLY A 48 -16.42 -14.59 18.63
C GLY A 48 -15.81 -15.66 17.72
N VAL A 49 -14.87 -15.27 16.85
CA VAL A 49 -14.36 -16.12 15.77
C VAL A 49 -13.26 -17.03 16.30
N ARG A 50 -13.57 -18.33 16.40
CA ARG A 50 -12.60 -19.35 16.82
C ARG A 50 -11.89 -19.92 15.59
N ARG A 51 -10.66 -19.47 15.33
CA ARG A 51 -9.82 -19.93 14.22
C ARG A 51 -8.50 -20.48 14.74
N SER A 52 -8.01 -21.53 14.08
CA SER A 52 -6.67 -22.03 14.35
C SER A 52 -5.61 -21.10 13.76
N LYS A 53 -4.39 -21.12 14.33
CA LYS A 53 -3.25 -20.37 13.78
C LYS A 53 -2.96 -20.76 12.34
N GLU A 54 -3.15 -22.04 12.00
CA GLU A 54 -2.89 -22.56 10.66
C GLU A 54 -3.91 -22.08 9.63
N GLN A 55 -5.19 -22.02 10.02
CA GLN A 55 -6.25 -21.45 9.17
C GLN A 55 -6.00 -19.97 8.85
N LEU A 56 -5.52 -19.21 9.82
CA LEU A 56 -5.19 -17.80 9.62
C LEU A 56 -3.93 -17.61 8.78
N ARG A 57 -2.92 -18.49 8.91
CA ARG A 57 -1.75 -18.49 8.03
C ARG A 57 -2.13 -18.75 6.57
N LYS A 58 -2.99 -19.74 6.33
CA LYS A 58 -3.51 -20.02 4.99
C LYS A 58 -4.27 -18.81 4.43
N CYS A 59 -5.18 -18.25 5.23
CA CYS A 59 -5.94 -17.06 4.83
C CYS A 59 -5.03 -15.85 4.51
N TRP A 60 -3.95 -15.69 5.27
CA TRP A 60 -2.96 -14.65 5.02
C TRP A 60 -2.20 -14.88 3.72
N SER A 61 -1.73 -16.10 3.46
CA SER A 61 -1.06 -16.45 2.20
C SER A 61 -1.98 -16.19 0.99
N ASP A 62 -3.26 -16.57 1.10
CA ASP A 62 -4.25 -16.34 0.05
C ASP A 62 -4.47 -14.83 -0.21
N LEU A 63 -4.44 -14.01 0.85
CA LEU A 63 -4.56 -12.56 0.76
C LEU A 63 -3.35 -11.92 0.05
N ILE A 64 -2.14 -12.29 0.46
CA ILE A 64 -0.89 -11.80 -0.16
C ILE A 64 -0.83 -12.17 -1.64
N LEU A 65 -1.25 -13.38 -2.01
CA LEU A 65 -1.32 -13.79 -3.42
C LEU A 65 -2.29 -12.92 -4.22
N ARG A 66 -3.45 -12.58 -3.66
CA ARG A 66 -4.42 -11.68 -4.31
C ARG A 66 -3.85 -10.28 -4.48
N GLU A 67 -3.19 -9.73 -3.47
CA GLU A 67 -2.56 -8.41 -3.54
C GLU A 67 -1.47 -8.36 -4.62
N GLN A 68 -0.61 -9.38 -4.69
CA GLN A 68 0.42 -9.50 -5.73
C GLN A 68 -0.19 -9.58 -7.13
N ASP A 69 -1.26 -10.34 -7.31
CA ASP A 69 -1.96 -10.42 -8.60
C ASP A 69 -2.58 -9.07 -8.99
N GLN A 70 -3.19 -8.34 -8.05
CA GLN A 70 -3.71 -6.99 -8.30
C GLN A 70 -2.58 -6.03 -8.71
N TYR A 71 -1.46 -6.03 -7.99
CA TYR A 71 -0.30 -5.22 -8.34
C TYR A 71 0.23 -5.58 -9.74
N ARG A 72 0.31 -6.87 -10.08
CA ARG A 72 0.72 -7.34 -11.41
C ARG A 72 -0.24 -6.86 -12.50
N ARG A 73 -1.55 -6.90 -12.26
CA ARG A 73 -2.58 -6.39 -13.19
C ARG A 73 -2.43 -4.88 -13.39
N ILE A 74 -2.33 -4.12 -12.31
CA ILE A 74 -2.16 -2.65 -12.35
C ILE A 74 -0.87 -2.29 -13.09
N LYS A 75 0.26 -2.93 -12.75
CA LYS A 75 1.54 -2.74 -13.44
C LYS A 75 1.45 -3.05 -14.94
N LYS A 76 0.71 -4.10 -15.31
CA LYS A 76 0.48 -4.45 -16.73
C LYS A 76 -0.40 -3.42 -17.44
N LEU A 77 -1.37 -2.82 -16.77
CA LEU A 77 -2.20 -1.74 -17.32
C LEU A 77 -1.38 -0.46 -17.51
N LEU A 78 -0.58 -0.06 -16.52
CA LEU A 78 0.32 1.09 -16.60
C LEU A 78 1.33 0.95 -17.76
N LEU A 79 1.95 -0.22 -17.88
CA LEU A 79 2.89 -0.49 -18.98
C LEU A 79 2.20 -0.45 -20.35
N LYS A 80 0.93 -0.89 -20.44
CA LYS A 80 0.15 -0.80 -21.68
C LYS A 80 -0.24 0.65 -22.00
N SER A 81 -0.58 1.48 -21.01
CA SER A 81 -0.87 2.90 -21.24
C SER A 81 0.37 3.71 -21.60
N ASP A 82 1.56 3.37 -21.08
CA ASP A 82 2.82 4.03 -21.45
C ASP A 82 3.20 3.76 -22.91
N VAL A 83 2.94 2.55 -23.44
CA VAL A 83 3.12 2.24 -24.86
C VAL A 83 2.04 2.92 -25.74
N GLN A 84 0.90 3.28 -25.14
CA GLN A 84 -0.20 3.98 -25.81
C GLN A 84 -0.17 5.50 -25.62
N PHE A 85 0.87 6.04 -24.97
CA PHE A 85 1.13 7.49 -24.91
C PHE A 85 1.86 8.01 -26.17
N VAL A 86 1.73 7.33 -27.30
CA VAL A 86 1.73 8.04 -28.59
C VAL A 86 0.37 8.72 -28.66
N VAL A 87 0.36 10.00 -28.27
CA VAL A 87 -0.75 10.96 -28.37
C VAL A 87 -1.78 10.52 -29.42
N PRO A 88 -2.99 10.09 -29.02
CA PRO A 88 -4.10 10.04 -29.95
C PRO A 88 -4.44 11.49 -30.28
N LYS A 89 -3.83 12.02 -31.35
CA LYS A 89 -4.46 13.05 -32.18
C LYS A 89 -5.69 12.37 -32.79
N SER A 90 -6.76 12.21 -32.03
CA SER A 90 -8.00 11.65 -32.55
C SER A 90 -9.18 12.48 -32.06
N SER A 91 -9.58 13.38 -32.97
CA SER A 91 -10.97 13.62 -33.36
C SER A 91 -12.02 13.71 -32.24
N ARG A 92 -12.46 14.95 -31.98
CA ARG A 92 -13.82 15.34 -31.52
C ARG A 92 -14.61 14.24 -30.81
N PHE A 93 -14.36 14.06 -29.52
CA PHE A 93 -15.40 13.57 -28.61
C PHE A 93 -16.00 14.78 -27.90
N THR A 94 -17.07 15.33 -28.48
CA THR A 94 -17.84 16.45 -27.94
C THR A 94 -19.01 15.97 -27.08
N SER A 95 -18.81 14.94 -26.25
CA SER A 95 -19.78 14.58 -25.20
C SER A 95 -19.32 15.20 -23.89
N ASP A 96 -20.28 15.69 -23.09
CA ASP A 96 -20.01 16.28 -21.77
C ASP A 96 -19.22 15.33 -20.85
N SER A 97 -19.42 14.02 -21.01
CA SER A 97 -18.66 12.99 -20.30
C SER A 97 -17.17 12.98 -20.67
N ALA A 98 -16.82 13.15 -21.94
CA ALA A 98 -15.42 13.17 -22.39
C ALA A 98 -14.72 14.46 -21.93
N GLN A 99 -15.41 15.61 -21.95
CA GLN A 99 -14.86 16.86 -21.44
C GLN A 99 -14.64 16.83 -19.93
N ARG A 100 -15.59 16.26 -19.17
CA ARG A 100 -15.47 16.10 -17.72
C ARG A 100 -14.29 15.20 -17.34
N ILE A 101 -14.12 14.07 -18.05
CA ILE A 101 -12.97 13.18 -17.84
C ILE A 101 -11.65 13.88 -18.18
N ILE A 102 -11.60 14.66 -19.28
CA ILE A 102 -10.40 15.42 -19.65
C ILE A 102 -10.05 16.48 -18.58
N GLN A 103 -11.05 17.17 -18.03
CA GLN A 103 -10.85 18.15 -16.95
C GLN A 103 -10.37 17.48 -15.65
N GLU A 104 -10.97 16.34 -15.28
CA GLU A 104 -10.54 15.55 -14.12
C GLU A 104 -9.10 15.05 -14.28
N ILE A 105 -8.72 14.55 -15.46
CA ILE A 105 -7.35 14.12 -15.78
C ILE A 105 -6.37 15.29 -15.72
N MET A 106 -6.74 16.45 -16.28
CA MET A 106 -5.91 17.64 -16.28
C MET A 106 -5.69 18.17 -14.85
N PHE A 107 -6.74 18.17 -14.02
CA PHE A 107 -6.65 18.56 -12.62
C PHE A 107 -5.74 17.61 -11.82
N CYS A 108 -5.92 16.29 -11.98
CA CYS A 108 -5.09 15.28 -11.32
C CYS A 108 -3.61 15.38 -11.73
N SER A 109 -3.34 15.82 -12.96
CA SER A 109 -1.97 16.00 -13.46
C SER A 109 -1.27 17.18 -12.77
N CYS A 110 -1.98 18.28 -12.51
CA CYS A 110 -1.45 19.42 -11.75
C CYS A 110 -1.14 19.07 -10.28
N ASP A 111 -2.03 18.33 -9.61
CA ASP A 111 -1.80 17.87 -8.24
C ASP A 111 -0.57 16.96 -8.15
N LEU A 112 -0.40 16.10 -9.16
CA LEU A 112 0.74 15.19 -9.25
C LEU A 112 2.07 15.94 -9.43
N ASP A 113 2.10 17.01 -10.21
CA ASP A 113 3.28 17.84 -10.38
C ASP A 113 3.62 18.64 -9.10
N LEU A 114 2.61 19.14 -8.39
CA LEU A 114 2.80 19.78 -7.08
C LEU A 114 3.39 18.82 -6.04
N ILE A 115 2.91 17.57 -6.01
CA ILE A 115 3.45 16.52 -5.12
C ILE A 115 4.90 16.19 -5.48
N LYS A 116 5.24 16.10 -6.77
CA LYS A 116 6.62 15.86 -7.21
C LYS A 116 7.56 16.99 -6.78
N GLU A 117 7.13 18.23 -6.91
CA GLU A 117 7.93 19.39 -6.52
C GLU A 117 8.15 19.44 -5.01
N LYS A 118 7.11 19.17 -4.21
CA LYS A 118 7.22 19.04 -2.75
C LYS A 118 8.18 17.92 -2.32
N ASN A 119 8.16 16.78 -3.00
CA ASN A 119 9.10 15.69 -2.71
C ASN A 119 10.55 16.09 -3.01
N LYS A 120 10.79 16.82 -4.10
CA LYS A 120 12.13 17.32 -4.45
C LYS A 120 12.65 18.32 -3.43
N GLU A 121 11.78 19.19 -2.91
CA GLU A 121 12.08 20.14 -1.83
C GLU A 121 12.50 19.39 -0.55
N ILE A 122 11.73 18.36 -0.14
CA ILE A 122 12.02 17.54 1.04
C ILE A 122 13.35 16.79 0.87
N GLU A 123 13.60 16.19 -0.30
CA GLU A 123 14.84 15.48 -0.58
C GLU A 123 16.07 16.40 -0.44
N GLN A 124 15.97 17.64 -0.95
CA GLN A 124 17.06 18.61 -0.83
C GLN A 124 17.29 19.03 0.64
N ARG A 125 16.22 19.21 1.42
CA ARG A 125 16.33 19.52 2.86
C ARG A 125 17.01 18.39 3.64
N LEU A 126 16.73 17.13 3.30
CA LEU A 126 17.39 15.98 3.91
C LEU A 126 18.88 15.94 3.56
N LYS A 127 19.25 16.17 2.30
CA LYS A 127 20.67 16.26 1.88
C LYS A 127 21.42 17.34 2.64
N ASN A 128 20.84 18.53 2.78
CA ASN A 128 21.46 19.63 3.52
C ASN A 128 21.62 19.29 5.02
N THR A 129 20.64 18.61 5.61
CA THR A 129 20.71 18.20 7.04
C THR A 129 21.81 17.17 7.27
N ILE A 130 21.93 16.19 6.37
CA ILE A 130 23.00 15.17 6.40
C ILE A 130 24.38 15.82 6.23
N ASP A 131 24.52 16.78 5.31
CA ASP A 131 25.78 17.51 5.09
C ASP A 131 26.21 18.30 6.33
N VAL A 132 25.28 18.98 7.02
CA VAL A 132 25.57 19.69 8.28
C VAL A 132 26.01 18.74 9.38
N LEU A 133 25.33 17.59 9.52
CA LEU A 133 25.69 16.59 10.52
C LEU A 133 27.03 15.91 10.23
N GLY A 134 27.42 15.77 8.96
CA GLY A 134 28.70 15.17 8.56
C GLY A 134 29.92 16.09 8.70
N ARG A 135 29.71 17.39 9.00
CA ARG A 135 30.79 18.37 9.23
C ARG A 135 31.15 18.58 10.70
N ILE A 136 30.40 17.98 11.63
CA ILE A 136 30.68 17.94 13.08
C ILE A 136 31.51 16.69 13.37
#